data_AF-A0A1Z9Q5L1-F1
#
_entry.id   AF-A0A1Z9Q5L1-F1
#
_cell.length_a   1.000
_cell.length_b   1.000
_cell.length_c   1.000
_cell.angle_alpha   90.00
_cell.angle_beta   90.00
_cell.angle_gamma   90.00
#
_symmetry.space_group_name_H-M   'P 1'
#
loop_
_entity.id
_entity.type
_entity.pdbx_description
1 polymer ?
#
loop_
_entity_poly.entity_id
_entity_poly.type
_entity_poly.pdbx_seq_one_letter_code
_entity_poly.pdbx_strand_id
1 'polypeptide(L)' 'MLVVYYKSKKELKECIGNQLSYTETTLFDNEYRTNGVLYVANRPHITGMGREFFAQITMKNNLIHSVK' A
#
# COMPACT_ATOMS: atom_id res chain seq x y z
N MET A 1 6.31 4.44 7.65
CA MET A 1 5.21 4.72 6.72
C MET A 1 5.34 3.77 5.54
N LEU A 2 4.23 3.19 5.07
CA LEU A 2 4.22 2.34 3.88
C LEU A 2 3.98 3.19 2.62
N VAL A 3 5.01 3.30 1.78
CA VAL A 3 4.91 3.93 0.46
C VAL A 3 4.55 2.87 -0.55
N VAL A 4 3.44 3.05 -1.27
CA VAL A 4 2.98 2.06 -2.26
C VAL A 4 3.25 2.51 -3.69
N TYR A 5 3.61 1.55 -4.55
CA TYR A 5 3.91 1.79 -5.96
C TYR A 5 2.67 1.52 -6.83
N TYR A 6 1.67 2.40 -6.73
CA TYR A 6 0.55 2.45 -7.68
C TYR A 6 0.29 3.89 -8.11
N LYS A 7 -0.12 4.12 -9.36
CA LYS A 7 -0.35 5.47 -9.90
C LYS A 7 -1.64 6.09 -9.36
N SER A 8 -2.59 5.24 -8.98
CA SER A 8 -3.89 5.65 -8.42
C SER A 8 -4.48 4.61 -7.47
N LYS A 9 -5.43 5.05 -6.66
CA LYS A 9 -6.22 4.16 -5.79
C LYS A 9 -7.07 3.14 -6.59
N LYS A 10 -7.42 3.46 -7.83
CA LYS A 10 -8.15 2.54 -8.72
C LYS A 10 -7.25 1.37 -9.13
N GLU A 11 -6.02 1.66 -9.56
CA GLU A 11 -5.03 0.63 -9.91
C GLU A 11 -4.71 -0.29 -8.72
N LEU A 12 -4.60 0.30 -7.52
CA LEU A 12 -4.44 -0.48 -6.29
C LEU A 12 -5.63 -1.42 -6.04
N LYS A 13 -6.86 -1.00 -6.33
CA LYS A 13 -8.07 -1.86 -6.22
C LYS A 13 -8.09 -2.98 -7.26
N GLU A 14 -7.53 -2.77 -8.44
CA GLU A 14 -7.40 -3.80 -9.47
C GLU A 14 -6.41 -4.90 -9.07
N CYS A 15 -5.56 -4.65 -8.07
CA CYS A 15 -4.61 -5.60 -7.51
C CYS A 15 -5.13 -6.37 -6.29
N ILE A 16 -6.43 -6.32 -5.98
CA ILE A 16 -7.03 -7.18 -4.94
C ILE A 16 -6.77 -8.66 -5.29
N GLY A 17 -6.26 -9.42 -4.33
CA GLY A 17 -5.80 -10.80 -4.52
C GLY A 17 -4.30 -10.94 -4.79
N ASN A 18 -3.59 -9.83 -5.04
CA ASN A 18 -2.13 -9.83 -5.22
C ASN A 18 -1.40 -9.41 -3.94
N GLN A 19 -0.08 -9.62 -3.92
CA GLN A 19 0.79 -9.06 -2.88
C GLN A 19 0.85 -7.53 -3.01
N LEU A 20 1.05 -6.85 -1.88
CA LEU A 20 1.19 -5.41 -1.87
C LEU A 20 2.58 -5.01 -2.40
N SER A 21 2.62 -4.09 -3.37
CA SER A 21 3.85 -3.46 -3.82
C SER A 21 4.12 -2.21 -2.97
N TYR A 22 5.10 -2.30 -2.07
CA TYR A 22 5.42 -1.24 -1.13
C TYR A 22 6.92 -1.16 -0.79
N THR A 23 7.33 0.00 -0.32
CA THR A 23 8.58 0.23 0.41
C THR A 23 8.24 0.80 1.77
N GLU A 24 8.87 0.26 2.80
CA GLU A 24 8.75 0.74 4.15
C GLU A 24 9.81 1.82 4.41
N THR A 25 9.37 3.02 4.76
CA THR A 25 10.27 4.17 4.99
C THR A 25 10.56 4.42 6.46
N THR A 26 9.97 3.66 7.38
CA THR A 26 10.28 3.78 8.81
C THR A 26 11.44 2.86 9.15
N LEU A 27 12.36 3.35 9.97
CA LEU A 27 13.41 2.55 10.59
C LEU A 27 12.95 1.96 11.94
N PHE A 28 11.75 2.32 12.39
CA PHE A 28 11.18 1.95 13.67
C PHE A 28 9.87 1.18 13.48
N ASP A 29 9.82 -0.01 14.07
CA ASP A 29 8.75 -1.01 14.07
C ASP A 29 8.21 -1.43 12.68
N ASN A 30 7.98 -2.72 12.48
CA ASN A 30 7.39 -3.23 11.25
C ASN A 30 5.92 -2.78 11.14
N GLU A 31 5.65 -1.81 10.28
CA GLU A 31 4.29 -1.40 9.95
C GLU A 31 3.61 -2.41 9.00
N TYR A 32 4.38 -3.17 8.22
CA TYR A 32 3.81 -4.19 7.36
C TYR A 32 3.29 -5.40 8.17
N ARG A 33 2.05 -5.79 7.88
CA ARG A 33 1.37 -6.93 8.50
C ARG A 33 0.79 -7.83 7.42
N THR A 34 1.11 -9.12 7.50
CA THR A 34 0.58 -10.15 6.59
C THR A 34 -0.93 -10.35 6.71
N ASN A 35 -1.49 -9.98 7.86
CA ASN A 35 -2.92 -9.99 8.15
C ASN A 35 -3.30 -8.72 8.93
N GLY A 36 -4.44 -8.11 8.61
CA GLY A 36 -4.97 -6.95 9.32
C GLY A 36 -5.06 -5.71 8.45
N VAL A 37 -5.15 -4.53 9.08
CA VAL A 37 -5.32 -3.25 8.38
C VAL A 37 -3.97 -2.53 8.30
N LEU A 38 -3.65 -2.03 7.10
CA LEU A 38 -2.49 -1.21 6.79
C LEU A 38 -2.94 0.15 6.28
N TYR A 39 -2.23 1.20 6.69
CA TYR A 39 -2.39 2.54 6.14
C TYR A 39 -1.21 2.83 5.22
N VAL A 40 -1.53 3.20 3.98
CA VAL A 40 -0.53 3.39 2.93
C VAL A 40 -0.71 4.73 2.23
N ALA A 41 0.35 5.21 1.62
CA ALA A 41 0.32 6.38 0.75
C ALA A 41 1.16 6.17 -0.51
N ASN A 42 0.68 6.60 -1.67
CA ASN A 42 1.57 6.87 -2.80
C ASN A 42 2.12 8.28 -2.63
N ARG A 43 3.44 8.44 -2.71
CA ARG A 43 4.13 9.73 -2.59
C ARG A 43 4.90 9.98 -3.88
N PRO A 44 4.37 10.75 -4.86
CA PRO A 44 4.98 10.90 -6.18
C PRO A 44 6.39 11.48 -6.16
N HIS A 45 6.74 12.28 -5.14
CA HIS A 45 8.11 12.77 -4.95
C HIS A 45 9.10 11.66 -4.52
N ILE A 46 8.60 10.53 -4.04
CA ILE A 46 9.38 9.33 -3.68
C ILE A 46 9.30 8.28 -4.80
N THR A 47 8.09 7.99 -5.28
CA THR A 47 7.85 6.92 -6.26
C THR A 47 8.10 7.34 -7.71
N GLY A 48 8.12 8.64 -8.00
CA GLY A 48 8.27 9.18 -9.36
C GLY A 48 7.05 8.95 -10.26
N MET A 49 5.90 8.55 -9.69
CA MET A 49 4.75 8.10 -10.48
C MET A 49 3.40 8.50 -9.88
N GLY A 50 2.44 8.71 -10.79
CA GLY A 50 1.03 8.93 -10.45
C GLY A 50 0.77 10.19 -9.63
N ARG A 51 -0.33 10.16 -8.86
CA ARG A 51 -0.72 11.25 -7.94
C ARG A 51 -0.65 10.77 -6.50
N GLU A 52 -0.48 11.72 -5.58
CA GLU A 52 -0.52 11.41 -4.15
C GLU A 52 -1.91 10.92 -3.76
N PHE A 53 -1.97 9.83 -3.02
CA PHE A 53 -3.20 9.33 -2.43
C PHE A 53 -2.92 8.55 -1.16
N PHE A 54 -3.95 8.45 -0.32
CA PHE A 54 -3.96 7.64 0.89
C PHE A 54 -5.00 6.53 0.76
N ALA A 55 -4.65 5.34 1.25
CA ALA A 55 -5.55 4.20 1.23
C ALA A 55 -5.41 3.39 2.51
N GLN A 56 -6.53 2.80 2.92
CA GLN A 56 -6.55 1.79 3.97
C GLN A 56 -6.68 0.43 3.29
N ILE A 57 -5.69 -0.43 3.46
CA ILE A 57 -5.67 -1.78 2.89
C ILE A 57 -5.97 -2.77 3.99
N THR A 58 -6.85 -3.74 3.72
CA THR A 58 -6.95 -4.93 4.55
C THR A 58 -6.14 -6.04 3.89
N MET A 59 -5.14 -6.56 4.59
CA MET A 59 -4.34 -7.71 4.18
C MET A 59 -4.92 -9.00 4.77
N LYS A 60 -4.91 -10.07 3.98
CA LYS A 60 -5.24 -11.43 4.42
C LYS A 60 -4.30 -12.42 3.73
N ASN A 61 -3.63 -13.26 4.50
CA ASN A 61 -2.66 -14.25 4.02
C ASN A 61 -1.60 -13.64 3.08
N ASN A 62 -1.08 -12.46 3.43
CA ASN A 62 -0.09 -11.71 2.64
C ASN A 62 -0.61 -11.16 1.28
N LEU A 63 -1.93 -11.15 1.08
CA LEU A 63 -2.59 -10.63 -0.13
C LEU A 63 -3.51 -9.46 0.22
N ILE A 64 -3.69 -8.56 -0.75
CA ILE A 64 -4.66 -7.46 -0.66
C ILE A 64 -6.05 -8.05 -0.65
N HIS A 65 -6.77 -7.93 0.46
CA HIS A 65 -8.15 -8.40 0.60
C HIS A 65 -9.17 -7.31 0.27
N SER A 66 -8.92 -6.07 0.68
CA SER A 66 -9.76 -4.92 0.33
C SER A 66 -9.00 -3.60 0.42
N VAL A 67 -9.49 -2.58 -0.28
CA VAL A 67 -8.90 -1.24 -0.31
C VAL A 67 -10.02 -0.21 -0.11
N LYS A 68 -9.91 0.59 0.96
CA LYS A 68 -10.84 1.68 1.30
C LYS A 68 -10.25 3.04 1.01
#